data_AF-A0A2E1DVS9-F1
#
_entry.id   AF-A0A2E1DVS9-F1
#
_cell.length_a   1.000
_cell.length_b   1.000
_cell.length_c   1.000
_cell.angle_alpha   90.00
_cell.angle_beta   90.00
_cell.angle_gamma   90.00
#
_symmetry.space_group_name_H-M   'P 1'
#
loop_
_entity.id
_entity.type
_entity.pdbx_description
1 polymer ?
#
loop_
_entity_poly.entity_id
_entity_poly.type
_entity_poly.pdbx_seq_one_letter_code
_entity_poly.pdbx_strand_id
1 'polypeptide(L)'
;VMSQTVLDLFAVEDGLDALFGLVRANLPERLYETAYALACDVAAADGSLNDRELRLLEEMRYELDIDRLHAAAIERGARARHMTV
;
A
#
# COMPACT_ATOMS: atom_id res chain seq x y z
N VAL A 1 15.39 2.56 -12.27
CA VAL A 1 16.23 2.25 -11.10
C VAL A 1 15.38 1.74 -9.94
N MET A 2 14.45 2.53 -9.37
CA MET A 2 13.60 2.07 -8.25
C MET A 2 12.74 0.84 -8.55
N SER A 3 12.10 0.78 -9.71
CA SER A 3 11.33 -0.41 -10.11
C SER A 3 12.19 -1.68 -10.19
N GLN A 4 13.44 -1.57 -10.63
CA GLN A 4 14.34 -2.73 -10.68
C GLN A 4 14.65 -3.25 -9.27
N THR A 5 14.93 -2.35 -8.32
CA THR A 5 15.16 -2.72 -6.91
C THR A 5 13.96 -3.45 -6.30
N VAL A 6 12.73 -3.01 -6.59
CA VAL A 6 11.51 -3.69 -6.12
C VAL A 6 11.36 -5.07 -6.76
N LEU A 7 11.62 -5.19 -8.06
CA LEU A 7 11.58 -6.49 -8.75
C LEU A 7 12.63 -7.46 -8.23
N ASP A 8 13.83 -6.97 -7.94
CA ASP A 8 14.91 -7.78 -7.35
C ASP A 8 14.52 -8.27 -5.93
N LEU A 9 13.83 -7.43 -5.14
CA LEU A 9 13.26 -7.85 -3.85
C LEU A 9 12.19 -8.92 -4.01
N PHE A 10 11.31 -8.82 -5.00
CA PHE A 10 10.30 -9.86 -5.23
C PHE A 10 10.85 -11.18 -5.78
N ALA A 11 12.10 -11.20 -6.23
CA ALA A 11 12.77 -12.41 -6.70
C ALA A 11 13.42 -13.23 -5.57
N VAL A 12 13.57 -12.67 -4.37
CA VAL A 12 14.10 -13.40 -3.20
C VAL A 12 12.98 -14.08 -2.41
N GLU A 13 13.34 -15.16 -1.69
CA GLU A 13 12.46 -15.79 -0.71
C GLU A 13 12.04 -14.75 0.34
N ASP A 14 10.76 -14.72 0.69
CA ASP A 14 10.15 -13.73 1.59
C ASP A 14 10.37 -12.25 1.17
N GLY A 15 10.43 -12.00 -0.14
CA GLY A 15 10.70 -10.68 -0.71
C GLY A 15 9.74 -9.56 -0.29
N LEU A 16 8.48 -9.89 0.03
CA LEU A 16 7.52 -8.92 0.58
C LEU A 16 7.90 -8.49 1.99
N ASP A 17 8.31 -9.43 2.85
CA ASP A 17 8.76 -9.12 4.21
C ASP A 17 10.02 -8.26 4.17
N ALA A 18 10.94 -8.55 3.24
CA ALA A 18 12.12 -7.72 3.01
C ALA A 18 11.75 -6.30 2.55
N LEU A 19 10.79 -6.15 1.64
CA LEU A 19 10.28 -4.86 1.19
C LEU A 19 9.69 -4.07 2.36
N PHE A 20 8.82 -4.67 3.17
CA PHE A 20 8.19 -3.99 4.29
C PHE A 20 9.18 -3.68 5.42
N GLY A 21 10.17 -4.53 5.65
CA GLY A 21 11.29 -4.25 6.55
C GLY A 21 12.06 -2.99 6.12
N LEU A 22 12.34 -2.82 4.83
CA LEU A 22 12.98 -1.61 4.31
C LEU A 22 12.09 -0.37 4.46
N VAL A 23 10.79 -0.50 4.19
CA VAL A 23 9.83 0.61 4.37
C VAL A 23 9.83 1.06 5.83
N ARG A 24 9.63 0.14 6.79
CA ARG A 24 9.60 0.47 8.22
C ARG A 24 10.93 1.05 8.73
N ALA A 25 12.05 0.59 8.20
CA ALA A 25 13.36 1.11 8.59
C ALA A 25 13.60 2.56 8.12
N ASN A 26 12.92 3.02 7.07
CA ASN A 26 13.22 4.29 6.40
C ASN A 26 12.04 5.29 6.38
N LEU A 27 10.82 4.84 6.67
CA LEU A 27 9.61 5.66 6.72
C LEU A 27 9.26 5.96 8.19
N PRO A 28 9.20 7.24 8.60
CA PRO A 28 8.73 7.59 9.94
C PRO A 28 7.27 7.16 10.17
N GLU A 29 6.96 6.59 11.34
CA GLU A 29 5.61 6.08 11.69
C GLU A 29 4.48 7.09 11.46
N ARG A 30 4.72 8.38 11.74
CA ARG A 30 3.74 9.46 11.49
C ARG A 30 3.30 9.60 10.01
N LEU A 31 3.99 8.93 9.08
CA LEU A 31 3.72 8.94 7.65
C LEU A 31 3.17 7.60 7.14
N TYR A 32 2.90 6.62 8.00
CA TYR A 32 2.37 5.33 7.60
C TYR A 32 1.00 5.46 6.93
N GLU A 33 0.09 6.21 7.54
CA GLU A 33 -1.21 6.53 6.94
C GLU A 33 -1.07 7.27 5.61
N THR A 34 -0.07 8.15 5.48
CA THR A 34 0.22 8.86 4.22
C THR A 34 0.68 7.91 3.12
N ALA A 35 1.60 6.99 3.43
CA ALA A 35 2.06 5.98 2.48
C ALA A 35 0.92 5.06 2.05
N TYR A 36 0.08 4.65 3.00
CA TYR A 36 -1.09 3.82 2.71
C TYR A 36 -2.15 4.54 1.87
N ALA A 37 -2.41 5.83 2.15
CA ALA A 37 -3.30 6.65 1.35
C ALA A 37 -2.81 6.78 -0.10
N LEU A 38 -1.50 6.97 -0.29
CA LEU A 38 -0.90 7.01 -1.64
C LEU A 38 -1.05 5.66 -2.35
N ALA A 39 -0.83 4.55 -1.66
CA ALA A 39 -1.03 3.22 -2.23
C ALA A 39 -2.49 2.97 -2.64
N CYS A 40 -3.46 3.42 -1.83
CA CYS A 40 -4.88 3.34 -2.17
C CYS A 40 -5.22 4.17 -3.41
N ASP A 41 -4.65 5.37 -3.58
CA ASP A 41 -4.87 6.19 -4.77
C ASP A 41 -4.25 5.56 -6.03
N VAL A 42 -3.06 4.95 -5.91
CA VAL A 42 -2.43 4.21 -7.01
C VAL A 42 -3.29 3.01 -7.41
N ALA A 43 -3.75 2.23 -6.44
CA ALA A 43 -4.57 1.05 -6.68
C ALA A 43 -5.95 1.40 -7.27
N ALA A 44 -6.51 2.56 -6.93
CA ALA A 44 -7.78 3.01 -7.48
C ALA A 44 -7.66 3.70 -8.86
N ALA A 45 -6.45 3.91 -9.37
CA ALA A 45 -6.18 4.78 -10.52
C ALA A 45 -6.86 4.36 -11.82
N ASP A 46 -7.04 3.06 -12.05
CA ASP A 46 -7.70 2.51 -13.25
C ASP A 46 -9.21 2.28 -13.07
N GLY A 47 -9.76 2.61 -11.89
CA GLY A 47 -11.18 2.50 -11.56
C GLY A 47 -11.63 1.13 -11.10
N SER A 48 -10.74 0.14 -10.98
CA SER A 48 -11.08 -1.20 -10.48
C SER A 48 -9.99 -1.77 -9.59
N LEU A 49 -10.36 -2.33 -8.44
CA LEU A 49 -9.43 -3.06 -7.57
C LEU A 49 -9.59 -4.56 -7.80
N ASN A 50 -8.52 -5.23 -8.18
CA ASN A 50 -8.52 -6.68 -8.29
C ASN A 50 -8.05 -7.35 -6.98
N ASP A 51 -8.28 -8.66 -6.87
CA ASP A 51 -7.96 -9.43 -5.65
C ASP A 51 -6.48 -9.33 -5.23
N ARG A 52 -5.56 -9.16 -6.18
CA ARG A 52 -4.12 -9.04 -5.86
C ARG A 52 -3.79 -7.69 -5.25
N GLU A 53 -4.39 -6.62 -5.77
CA GLU A 53 -4.23 -5.27 -5.23
C GLU A 53 -4.87 -5.17 -3.84
N LEU A 54 -6.07 -5.74 -3.67
CA LEU A 54 -6.74 -5.79 -2.37
C LEU A 54 -5.90 -6.54 -1.34
N ARG A 55 -5.30 -7.67 -1.72
CA ARG A 55 -4.41 -8.43 -0.86
C ARG A 55 -3.14 -7.65 -0.52
N LEU A 56 -2.53 -6.97 -1.49
CA LEU A 56 -1.36 -6.13 -1.21
C LEU A 56 -1.69 -5.00 -0.23
N LEU A 57 -2.82 -4.30 -0.43
CA LEU A 57 -3.27 -3.26 0.50
C LEU A 57 -3.56 -3.84 1.89
N GLU A 58 -4.07 -5.07 1.99
CA GLU A 58 -4.24 -5.77 3.27
C GLU A 58 -2.91 -6.01 3.99
N GLU A 59 -1.90 -6.53 3.28
CA GLU A 59 -0.55 -6.70 3.84
C GLU A 59 0.03 -5.33 4.27
N MET A 60 -0.16 -4.28 3.47
CA MET A 60 0.31 -2.93 3.82
C MET A 60 -0.35 -2.41 5.10
N ARG A 61 -1.66 -2.62 5.31
CA ARG A 61 -2.33 -2.23 6.57
C ARG A 61 -1.72 -2.95 7.77
N TYR A 62 -1.44 -4.24 7.62
CA TYR A 62 -0.88 -5.06 8.68
C TYR A 62 0.55 -4.63 9.02
N GLU A 63 1.42 -4.52 8.02
CA GLU A 63 2.83 -4.18 8.21
C GLU A 63 3.04 -2.75 8.71
N LEU A 64 2.15 -1.83 8.35
CA LEU A 64 2.19 -0.44 8.82
C LEU A 64 1.31 -0.18 10.05
N ASP A 65 0.76 -1.23 10.68
CA ASP A 65 -0.07 -1.17 11.89
C ASP A 65 -1.17 -0.09 11.84
N ILE A 66 -1.89 -0.04 10.72
CA ILE A 66 -2.91 0.99 10.49
C ILE A 66 -4.23 0.55 11.13
N ASP A 67 -4.74 1.39 12.03
CA ASP A 67 -6.04 1.16 12.66
C ASP A 67 -7.14 0.97 11.61
N ARG A 68 -8.05 0.03 11.89
CA ARG A 68 -9.10 -0.37 10.96
C ARG A 68 -10.02 0.79 10.58
N LEU A 69 -10.31 1.71 11.51
CA LEU A 69 -11.16 2.87 11.24
C LEU A 69 -10.43 3.89 10.37
N HIS A 70 -9.14 4.10 10.60
CA HIS A 70 -8.32 5.01 9.80
C HIS A 70 -8.15 4.49 8.37
N ALA A 71 -7.83 3.19 8.22
CA ALA A 71 -7.76 2.54 6.92
C ALA A 71 -9.08 2.66 6.15
N ALA A 72 -10.21 2.37 6.81
CA ALA A 72 -11.53 2.49 6.18
C ALA A 72 -11.83 3.92 5.72
N ALA A 73 -11.44 4.93 6.49
CA ALA A 73 -11.59 6.34 6.11
C ALA A 73 -10.73 6.70 4.89
N ILE A 74 -9.48 6.24 4.86
CA ILE A 74 -8.54 6.45 3.73
C ILE A 74 -9.08 5.80 2.45
N GLU A 75 -9.44 4.52 2.51
CA GLU A 75 -9.97 3.75 1.38
C GLU A 75 -11.26 4.37 0.85
N ARG A 76 -12.14 4.83 1.75
CA ARG A 76 -13.37 5.54 1.37
C ARG A 76 -13.07 6.85 0.64
N GLY A 77 -12.04 7.57 1.08
CA GLY A 77 -11.56 8.80 0.46
C GLY A 77 -10.97 8.57 -0.92
N ALA A 78 -10.11 7.56 -1.08
CA ALA A 78 -9.55 7.16 -2.36
C ALA A 78 -10.67 6.79 -3.34
N ARG A 79 -11.59 5.90 -2.94
CA ARG A 79 -12.75 5.55 -3.75
C ARG A 79 -13.55 6.78 -4.20
N ALA A 80 -13.79 7.75 -3.31
CA ALA A 80 -14.54 8.95 -3.65
C ALA A 80 -13.87 9.78 -4.77
N ARG A 81 -12.54 9.87 -4.78
CA ARG A 81 -11.77 10.61 -5.80
C ARG A 81 -11.80 9.92 -7.17
N HIS A 82 -11.88 8.59 -7.18
CA HIS A 82 -11.84 7.78 -8.39
C HIS A 82 -13.23 7.36 -8.91
N MET A 83 -14.31 7.79 -8.27
CA MET A 83 -15.67 7.59 -8.78
C MET A 83 -15.90 8.41 -10.04
N THR A 84 -16.14 7.73 -11.15
CA THR A 84 -16.58 8.34 -12.42
C THR A 84 -18.10 8.45 -12.45
N VAL A 85 -18.62 9.49 -13.11
CA VAL A 85 -20.07 9.71 -13.36
C VAL A 85 -20.55 8.80 -14.48
#